data_AF-A0AA97LUC4-F1
#
_entry.id   AF-A0AA97LUC4-F1
#
_cell.length_a   1.000
_cell.length_b   1.000
_cell.length_c   1.000
_cell.angle_alpha   90.00
_cell.angle_beta   90.00
_cell.angle_gamma   90.00
#
_symmetry.space_group_name_H-M   'P 1'
#
loop_
_entity.id
_entity.type
_entity.pdbx_description
1 polymer ?
#
loop_
_entity_poly.entity_id
_entity_poly.type
_entity_poly.pdbx_seq_one_letter_code
_entity_poly.pdbx_strand_id
1 'polypeptide(L)'
;MKRREQSQTEQLRRALAEREAQLQEAQARLAALEGSTSLQVGRALAGAARQPARGLVRLPRELYRLWRGSGRSADPAAGPRGRAPEPVRSYEAERQEARLLAGQPAFGDDRIVVAGVLSAEARAALEPYARVIPLRPHDVQVVFDSADVDLVLVTASATRPGTPWAHLGDPAAVDRTRALRWVLEAASARGVASILVRDAPAPPALAGLGFDHVHDGDLGVPLHRYHPIAAEPERASGPVRVCGTGRPPHPLVAGGGDVLHADVRWEDLPDVLRTAAVAVVDTPALADRALACGARVLLADGSPGPGLPATAARAATGDTDLARAVAEGPLTPGELRLALRSLFLTRATPVLLTELLGRVRLLPGGGSRTQPLAGRDVAVLACPLDDTESLALADDMLRQRHQPAEIVVPASRADFAGVERLRAHGLTVRAVAAADPAQRWSPAEWARLAAAATTPWTALWDRPSGAAFLVDALCAAECSGADAVGAAVATAGGAEDGSDRDSDLGWAAAGQEYVFVNEVRPVLARRALVRRGLHPGVWSRHGARLLALGDLRPTGHDTAPDHAHVG
;
A
#
# COMPACT_ATOMS: atom_id res chain seq x y z
N MET A 1 40.37 18.85 -36.58
CA MET A 1 40.56 19.98 -35.63
C MET A 1 39.26 20.77 -35.37
N LYS A 2 38.46 21.14 -36.39
CA LYS A 2 37.22 21.94 -36.24
C LYS A 2 36.18 21.48 -35.18
N ARG A 3 36.04 20.18 -34.90
CA ARG A 3 35.09 19.68 -33.88
C ARG A 3 35.51 19.96 -32.42
N ARG A 4 36.82 20.10 -32.15
CA ARG A 4 37.33 20.38 -30.79
C ARG A 4 37.18 21.85 -30.40
N GLU A 5 37.31 22.75 -31.38
CA GLU A 5 37.07 24.18 -31.19
C GLU A 5 35.57 24.48 -30.97
N GLN A 6 34.69 23.76 -31.68
CA GLN A 6 33.24 23.85 -31.47
C GLN A 6 32.83 23.34 -30.08
N SER A 7 33.38 22.21 -29.61
CA SER A 7 33.06 21.72 -28.26
C SER A 7 33.58 22.64 -27.15
N GLN A 8 34.75 23.27 -27.35
CA GLN A 8 35.31 24.22 -26.38
C GLN A 8 34.48 25.51 -26.30
N THR A 9 34.00 26.03 -27.43
CA THR A 9 33.13 27.22 -27.43
C THR A 9 31.75 26.94 -26.82
N GLU A 10 31.19 25.74 -27.02
CA GLU A 10 29.96 25.32 -26.35
C GLU A 10 30.14 25.12 -24.84
N GLN A 11 31.28 24.55 -24.42
CA GLN A 11 31.61 24.42 -23.00
C GLN A 11 31.78 25.79 -22.32
N LEU A 12 32.45 26.74 -22.98
CA LEU A 12 32.59 28.11 -22.45
C LEU A 12 31.26 28.86 -22.38
N ARG A 13 30.37 28.69 -23.36
CA ARG A 13 29.02 29.28 -23.32
C ARG A 13 28.16 28.69 -22.20
N ARG A 14 28.24 27.37 -21.98
CA ARG A 14 27.55 26.71 -20.86
C ARG A 14 28.09 27.21 -19.52
N ALA A 15 29.41 27.33 -19.38
CA ALA A 15 30.04 27.85 -18.16
C ALA A 15 29.68 29.32 -17.89
N LEU A 16 29.58 30.16 -18.92
CA LEU A 16 29.11 31.55 -18.78
C LEU A 16 27.65 31.62 -18.37
N ALA A 17 26.77 30.86 -19.02
CA ALA A 17 25.34 30.83 -18.66
C ALA A 17 25.11 30.34 -17.22
N GLU A 18 25.88 29.35 -16.77
CA GLU A 18 25.82 28.84 -15.40
C GLU A 18 26.32 29.88 -14.38
N ARG A 19 27.37 30.64 -14.71
CA ARG A 19 27.88 31.72 -13.85
C ARG A 19 26.94 32.92 -13.79
N GLU A 20 26.31 33.28 -14.89
CA GLU A 20 25.30 34.35 -14.92
C GLU A 20 24.06 33.95 -14.11
N ALA A 21 23.62 32.69 -14.19
CA ALA A 21 22.52 32.17 -13.37
C ALA A 21 22.84 32.23 -11.87
N GLN A 22 24.06 31.83 -11.47
CA GLN A 22 24.51 31.92 -10.08
C GLN A 22 24.58 33.37 -9.57
N LEU A 23 24.99 34.32 -10.41
CA LEU A 23 25.02 35.75 -10.07
C LEU A 23 23.61 36.32 -9.89
N GLN A 24 22.69 35.97 -10.77
CA GLN A 24 21.28 36.41 -10.66
C GLN A 24 20.62 35.82 -9.42
N GLU A 25 20.90 34.56 -9.08
CA GLU A 25 20.40 33.92 -7.86
C GLU A 25 20.96 34.60 -6.59
N ALA A 26 22.26 34.92 -6.57
CA ALA A 26 22.89 35.62 -5.46
C ALA A 26 22.33 37.06 -5.31
N GLN A 27 22.12 37.77 -6.42
CA GLN A 27 21.51 39.11 -6.42
C GLN A 27 20.05 39.07 -5.94
N ALA A 28 19.27 38.06 -6.35
CA ALA A 28 17.90 37.87 -5.88
C ALA A 28 17.83 37.54 -4.39
N ARG A 29 18.75 36.70 -3.88
CA ARG A 29 18.87 36.41 -2.44
C ARG A 29 19.27 37.65 -1.64
N LEU A 30 20.18 38.48 -2.14
CA LEU A 30 20.53 39.75 -1.51
C LEU A 30 19.34 40.72 -1.48
N ALA A 31 18.61 40.86 -2.59
CA ALA A 31 17.42 41.72 -2.64
C ALA A 31 16.30 41.23 -1.69
N ALA A 32 16.11 39.90 -1.58
CA ALA A 32 15.15 39.31 -0.65
C ALA A 32 15.56 39.52 0.82
N LEU A 33 16.85 39.42 1.13
CA LEU A 33 17.38 39.71 2.48
C LEU A 33 17.31 41.19 2.82
N GLU A 34 17.55 42.08 1.85
CA GLU A 34 17.42 43.53 2.00
C GLU A 34 15.95 43.99 2.15
N GLY A 35 15.02 43.24 1.55
CA GLY A 35 13.58 43.45 1.66
C GLY A 35 12.93 42.83 2.90
N SER A 36 13.65 41.98 3.64
CA SER A 36 13.10 41.29 4.81
C SER A 36 12.70 42.28 5.90
N THR A 37 11.48 42.11 6.38
CA THR A 37 10.86 42.92 7.43
C THR A 37 11.67 42.90 8.72
N SER A 38 12.43 41.82 8.99
CA SER A 38 13.33 41.74 10.15
C SER A 38 14.52 42.69 10.06
N LEU A 39 15.11 42.86 8.87
CA LEU A 39 16.20 43.82 8.63
C LEU A 39 15.69 45.27 8.66
N GLN A 40 14.48 45.51 8.15
CA GLN A 40 13.83 46.83 8.18
C GLN A 40 13.45 47.25 9.61
N VAL A 41 12.92 46.32 10.41
CA VAL A 41 12.64 46.53 11.84
C VAL A 41 13.95 46.74 12.62
N GLY A 42 14.99 45.96 12.33
CA GLY A 42 16.33 46.13 12.91
C GLY A 42 16.96 47.48 12.59
N ARG A 43 16.85 47.96 11.34
CA ARG A 43 17.30 49.30 10.93
C ARG A 43 16.50 50.42 11.59
N ALA A 44 15.19 50.28 11.73
CA ALA A 44 14.34 51.26 12.43
C ALA A 44 14.72 51.36 13.92
N LEU A 45 14.95 50.23 14.59
CA LEU A 45 15.42 50.18 15.99
C LEU A 45 16.83 50.78 16.15
N ALA A 46 17.77 50.41 15.28
CA ALA A 46 19.13 50.94 15.30
C ALA A 46 19.19 52.45 14.99
N GLY A 47 18.31 52.94 14.09
CA GLY A 47 18.17 54.37 13.81
C GLY A 47 17.64 55.15 15.01
N ALA A 48 16.66 54.60 15.72
CA ALA A 48 16.13 55.20 16.95
C ALA A 48 17.15 55.23 18.09
N ALA A 49 17.99 54.20 18.19
CA ALA A 49 19.08 54.13 19.17
C ALA A 49 20.17 55.19 18.93
N ARG A 50 20.45 55.55 17.67
CA ARG A 50 21.47 56.56 17.31
C ARG A 50 21.00 58.01 17.48
N GLN A 51 19.69 58.27 17.51
CA GLN A 51 19.13 59.62 17.70
C GLN A 51 17.94 59.61 18.68
N PRO A 52 18.19 59.48 20.00
CA PRO A 52 17.15 59.16 20.98
C PRO A 52 16.05 60.23 21.09
N ALA A 53 16.39 61.52 20.96
CA ALA A 53 15.43 62.62 21.13
C ALA A 53 14.35 62.71 20.03
N ARG A 54 14.62 62.20 18.82
CA ARG A 54 13.67 62.23 17.68
C ARG A 54 13.22 60.84 17.24
N GLY A 55 14.06 59.84 17.43
CA GLY A 55 13.82 58.44 17.07
C GLY A 55 12.76 57.77 17.95
N LEU A 56 12.79 57.98 19.27
CA LEU A 56 11.83 57.34 20.19
C LEU A 56 10.37 57.81 19.98
N VAL A 57 10.18 59.04 19.50
CA VAL A 57 8.83 59.58 19.21
C VAL A 57 8.27 59.03 17.88
N ARG A 58 9.14 58.67 16.93
CA ARG A 58 8.74 58.17 15.60
C ARG A 58 8.70 56.64 15.50
N LEU A 59 9.47 55.95 16.34
CA LEU A 59 9.58 54.48 16.35
C LEU A 59 8.21 53.77 16.44
N PRO A 60 7.28 54.15 17.34
CA PRO A 60 5.97 53.47 17.43
C PRO A 60 5.16 53.62 16.14
N ARG A 61 5.29 54.78 15.46
CA ARG A 61 4.55 55.09 14.23
C ARG A 61 5.14 54.39 13.01
N GLU A 62 6.46 54.18 12.99
CA GLU A 62 7.16 53.43 11.94
C GLU A 62 6.93 51.93 12.06
N LEU A 63 6.99 51.37 13.27
CA LEU A 63 6.62 49.97 13.53
C LEU A 63 5.14 49.71 13.22
N TYR A 64 4.24 50.63 13.60
CA TYR A 64 2.82 50.53 13.28
C TYR A 64 2.54 50.62 11.76
N ARG A 65 3.30 51.43 11.01
CA ARG A 65 3.19 51.49 9.54
C ARG A 65 3.67 50.21 8.88
N LEU A 66 4.80 49.65 9.32
CA LEU A 66 5.31 48.35 8.86
C LEU A 66 4.30 47.22 9.15
N TRP A 67 3.72 47.21 10.35
CA TRP A 67 2.69 46.25 10.75
C TRP A 67 1.40 46.37 9.94
N ARG A 68 0.92 47.60 9.68
CA ARG A 68 -0.30 47.84 8.90
C ARG A 68 -0.11 47.58 7.40
N GLY A 69 1.09 47.78 6.88
CA GLY A 69 1.47 47.44 5.50
C GLY A 69 1.60 45.94 5.27
N SER A 70 1.97 45.18 6.30
CA SER A 70 2.07 43.71 6.26
C SER A 70 0.71 42.99 6.14
N GLY A 71 -0.41 43.65 6.44
CA GLY A 71 -1.75 43.07 6.43
C GLY A 71 -2.59 43.38 5.18
N ARG A 72 -2.05 44.10 4.20
CA ARG A 72 -2.70 44.35 2.91
C ARG A 72 -1.80 43.81 1.80
N SER A 73 -2.01 42.54 1.46
CA SER A 73 -1.61 42.03 0.16
C SER A 73 -2.20 42.95 -0.90
N ALA A 74 -1.32 43.65 -1.62
CA ALA A 74 -1.71 44.43 -2.76
C ALA A 74 -2.23 43.49 -3.86
N ASP A 75 -3.49 43.67 -4.24
CA ASP A 75 -4.01 43.24 -5.54
C ASP A 75 -3.13 43.82 -6.67
N PRO A 76 -2.59 43.01 -7.59
CA PRO A 76 -1.97 43.52 -8.79
C PRO A 76 -2.99 43.47 -9.94
N ALA A 77 -3.82 44.51 -10.03
CA ALA A 77 -4.53 44.84 -11.27
C ALA A 77 -3.66 45.77 -12.13
N ALA A 78 -2.73 45.18 -12.91
CA ALA A 78 -2.09 45.83 -14.07
C ALA A 78 -1.24 44.83 -14.91
N GLY A 79 -1.74 44.44 -16.09
CA GLY A 79 -0.98 44.17 -17.33
C GLY A 79 -0.02 42.95 -17.41
N PRO A 80 -0.04 42.15 -18.51
CA PRO A 80 0.76 40.94 -18.63
C PRO A 80 2.19 41.25 -19.06
N ARG A 81 3.17 40.99 -18.18
CA ARG A 81 4.57 40.79 -18.55
C ARG A 81 5.06 39.51 -17.88
N GLY A 82 5.71 38.67 -18.69
CA GLY A 82 6.04 37.27 -18.41
C GLY A 82 6.61 37.06 -17.01
N ARG A 83 5.81 36.41 -16.16
CA ARG A 83 6.24 35.88 -14.89
C ARG A 83 7.01 34.59 -15.19
N ALA A 84 8.34 34.66 -15.12
CA ALA A 84 9.13 33.46 -14.91
C ALA A 84 8.60 32.78 -13.62
N PRO A 85 8.37 31.47 -13.62
CA PRO A 85 7.85 30.79 -12.43
C PRO A 85 8.90 30.91 -11.32
N GLU A 86 8.58 31.71 -10.32
CA GLU A 86 9.21 31.62 -9.00
C GLU A 86 8.95 30.18 -8.53
N PRO A 87 9.98 29.36 -8.25
CA PRO A 87 9.77 28.02 -7.75
C PRO A 87 9.21 28.17 -6.33
N VAL A 88 7.89 28.13 -6.23
CA VAL A 88 7.20 27.93 -4.95
C VAL A 88 7.77 26.62 -4.41
N ARG A 89 8.64 26.71 -3.39
CA ARG A 89 9.05 25.53 -2.64
C ARG A 89 7.77 24.92 -2.09
N SER A 90 7.43 23.71 -2.53
CA SER A 90 6.27 23.03 -2.01
C SER A 90 6.49 22.75 -0.52
N TYR A 91 5.44 22.86 0.29
CA TYR A 91 5.47 22.46 1.70
C TYR A 91 6.00 21.02 1.88
N GLU A 92 5.79 20.18 0.88
CA GLU A 92 6.36 18.82 0.77
C GLU A 92 7.89 18.82 0.74
N ALA A 93 8.50 19.68 -0.08
CA ALA A 93 9.95 19.75 -0.21
C ALA A 93 10.61 20.21 1.10
N GLU A 94 10.03 21.21 1.77
CA GLU A 94 10.54 21.68 3.07
C GLU A 94 10.43 20.60 4.15
N ARG A 95 9.34 19.83 4.15
CA ARG A 95 9.14 18.74 5.10
C ARG A 95 10.06 17.56 4.84
N GLN A 96 10.29 17.21 3.57
CA GLN A 96 11.27 16.20 3.18
C GLN A 96 12.70 16.62 3.58
N GLU A 97 13.06 17.89 3.39
CA GLU A 97 14.34 18.45 3.87
C GLU A 97 14.44 18.35 5.40
N ALA A 98 13.38 18.68 6.15
CA ALA A 98 13.36 18.55 7.61
C ALA A 98 13.53 17.09 8.08
N ARG A 99 12.89 16.12 7.40
CA ARG A 99 13.06 14.68 7.67
C ARG A 99 14.50 14.22 7.43
N LEU A 100 15.14 14.73 6.37
CA LEU A 100 16.55 14.45 6.08
C LEU A 100 17.47 15.02 7.15
N LEU A 101 17.23 16.25 7.60
CA LEU A 101 18.01 16.91 8.64
C LEU A 101 17.82 16.26 10.02
N ALA A 102 16.65 15.68 10.30
CA ALA A 102 16.38 14.93 11.52
C ALA A 102 17.06 13.54 11.57
N GLY A 103 17.84 13.17 10.55
CA GLY A 103 18.52 11.87 10.49
C GLY A 103 17.56 10.68 10.40
N GLN A 104 16.29 10.93 10.10
CA GLN A 104 15.36 9.86 9.82
C GLN A 104 15.72 9.26 8.45
N PRO A 105 15.85 7.92 8.31
CA PRO A 105 15.96 7.27 7.01
C PRO A 105 14.61 7.41 6.28
N ALA A 106 14.35 8.59 5.74
CA ALA A 106 13.16 8.95 4.99
C ALA A 106 13.50 9.24 3.51
N PHE A 107 14.77 9.19 3.13
CA PHE A 107 15.15 9.39 1.73
C PHE A 107 14.70 8.19 0.89
N GLY A 108 13.62 8.37 0.12
CA GLY A 108 13.04 7.36 -0.76
C GLY A 108 12.04 6.41 -0.11
N ASP A 109 11.64 6.61 1.16
CA ASP A 109 10.51 5.90 1.76
C ASP A 109 9.23 6.73 1.59
N ASP A 110 8.47 6.41 0.55
CA ASP A 110 7.22 7.09 0.20
C ASP A 110 6.03 6.59 1.03
N ARG A 111 6.24 6.03 2.23
CA ARG A 111 5.17 5.59 3.14
C ARG A 111 4.81 6.67 4.15
N ILE A 112 3.56 6.63 4.62
CA ILE A 112 3.09 7.50 5.69
C ILE A 112 3.80 7.19 7.00
N VAL A 113 4.19 8.22 7.76
CA VAL A 113 4.88 8.05 9.05
C VAL A 113 3.87 8.06 10.20
N VAL A 114 3.74 6.94 10.91
CA VAL A 114 2.75 6.73 11.97
C VAL A 114 3.46 6.60 13.32
N ALA A 115 3.20 7.53 14.25
CA ALA A 115 3.54 7.35 15.66
C ALA A 115 2.52 6.41 16.31
N GLY A 116 2.99 5.26 16.79
CA GLY A 116 2.12 4.14 17.16
C GLY A 116 2.20 3.75 18.64
N VAL A 117 1.04 3.70 19.31
CA VAL A 117 0.82 2.88 20.52
C VAL A 117 0.05 1.64 20.08
N LEU A 118 0.79 0.64 19.61
CA LEU A 118 0.23 -0.52 18.92
C LEU A 118 0.60 -1.81 19.64
N SER A 119 -0.29 -2.80 19.59
CA SER A 119 0.08 -4.19 19.92
C SER A 119 1.13 -4.71 18.94
N ALA A 120 1.84 -5.78 19.32
CA ALA A 120 2.83 -6.42 18.44
C ALA A 120 2.19 -6.89 17.12
N GLU A 121 0.98 -7.43 17.19
CA GLU A 121 0.18 -7.85 16.04
C GLU A 121 -0.20 -6.66 15.13
N ALA A 122 -0.77 -5.59 15.70
CA ALA A 122 -1.14 -4.40 14.94
C ALA A 122 0.06 -3.73 14.27
N ARG A 123 1.21 -3.70 14.96
CA ARG A 123 2.48 -3.22 14.39
C ARG A 123 2.90 -4.07 13.19
N ALA A 124 2.90 -5.39 13.33
CA ALA A 124 3.28 -6.32 12.27
C ALA A 124 2.32 -6.29 11.07
N ALA A 125 1.05 -5.93 11.29
CA ALA A 125 0.08 -5.73 10.23
C ALA A 125 0.36 -4.45 9.41
N LEU A 126 0.79 -3.37 10.06
CA LEU A 126 0.99 -2.06 9.42
C LEU A 126 2.37 -1.85 8.79
N GLU A 127 3.41 -2.51 9.30
CA GLU A 127 4.81 -2.29 8.94
C GLU A 127 5.12 -2.34 7.43
N PRO A 128 4.45 -3.16 6.59
CA PRO A 128 4.66 -3.09 5.13
C PRO A 128 4.13 -1.81 4.49
N TYR A 129 3.00 -1.29 4.98
CA TYR A 129 2.22 -0.23 4.34
C TYR A 129 2.48 1.16 4.92
N ALA A 130 2.98 1.23 6.14
CA ALA A 130 3.28 2.47 6.85
C ALA A 130 4.61 2.37 7.59
N ARG A 131 5.31 3.50 7.72
CA ARG A 131 6.50 3.58 8.56
C ARG A 131 6.07 3.84 10.00
N VAL A 132 6.14 2.80 10.84
CA VAL A 132 5.70 2.90 12.23
C VAL A 132 6.85 3.31 13.15
N ILE A 133 6.65 4.38 13.90
CA ILE A 133 7.51 4.82 15.00
C ILE A 133 6.84 4.38 16.31
N PRO A 134 7.31 3.31 16.96
CA PRO A 134 6.70 2.82 18.18
C PRO A 134 6.96 3.79 19.33
N LEU A 135 5.89 4.17 20.03
CA LEU A 135 5.98 4.99 21.24
C LEU A 135 5.99 4.08 22.47
N ARG A 136 6.92 4.28 23.40
CA ARG A 136 6.92 3.57 24.70
C ARG A 136 6.61 4.56 25.82
N PRO A 137 5.99 4.12 26.93
CA PRO A 137 5.58 5.06 27.98
C PRO A 137 6.71 5.93 28.55
N HIS A 138 7.95 5.40 28.61
CA HIS A 138 9.09 6.07 29.24
C HIS A 138 9.88 7.00 28.31
N ASP A 139 9.79 6.82 26.99
CA ASP A 139 10.53 7.61 26.01
C ASP A 139 9.63 8.46 25.11
N VAL A 140 8.30 8.35 25.29
CA VAL A 140 7.30 8.93 24.39
C VAL A 140 7.52 10.41 24.11
N GLN A 141 7.92 11.20 25.11
CA GLN A 141 8.14 12.62 24.95
C GLN A 141 9.30 12.91 24.00
N VAL A 142 10.45 12.29 24.27
CA VAL A 142 11.68 12.46 23.47
C VAL A 142 11.49 11.95 22.05
N VAL A 143 10.84 10.79 21.89
CA VAL A 143 10.62 10.17 20.57
C VAL A 143 9.64 10.99 19.74
N PHE A 144 8.53 11.44 20.33
CA PHE A 144 7.51 12.18 19.61
C PHE A 144 8.01 13.58 19.19
N ASP A 145 8.74 14.27 20.06
CA ASP A 145 9.28 15.61 19.78
C ASP A 145 10.37 15.59 18.70
N SER A 146 11.14 14.51 18.60
CA SER A 146 12.21 14.37 17.60
C SER A 146 11.73 13.84 16.25
N ALA A 147 10.53 13.27 16.18
CA ALA A 147 10.02 12.65 14.96
C ALA A 147 9.04 13.56 14.19
N ASP A 148 9.24 13.66 12.87
CA ASP A 148 8.20 14.22 11.98
C ASP A 148 7.18 13.13 11.63
N VAL A 149 5.97 13.25 12.19
CA VAL A 149 4.91 12.26 12.10
C VAL A 149 3.71 12.81 11.32
N ASP A 150 3.06 11.95 10.56
CA ASP A 150 1.85 12.29 9.79
C ASP A 150 0.57 11.93 10.54
N LEU A 151 0.63 10.90 11.39
CA LEU A 151 -0.51 10.35 12.13
C LEU A 151 -0.06 9.80 13.49
N VAL A 152 -0.89 10.00 14.52
CA VAL A 152 -0.83 9.22 15.77
C VAL A 152 -1.89 8.13 15.72
N LEU A 153 -1.49 6.87 15.89
CA LEU A 153 -2.40 5.72 15.87
C LEU A 153 -2.27 4.92 17.17
N VAL A 154 -3.39 4.66 17.83
CA VAL A 154 -3.46 3.90 19.07
C VAL A 154 -4.41 2.73 18.89
N THR A 155 -4.01 1.52 19.26
CA THR A 155 -4.93 0.36 19.31
C THR A 155 -5.34 0.05 20.75
N ALA A 156 -6.59 -0.35 20.96
CA ALA A 156 -7.08 -0.81 22.25
C ALA A 156 -6.36 -2.09 22.69
N SER A 157 -6.00 -2.97 21.74
CA SER A 157 -5.19 -4.17 21.98
C SER A 157 -3.82 -3.88 22.61
N ALA A 158 -3.26 -2.68 22.39
CA ALA A 158 -2.00 -2.25 23.00
C ALA A 158 -2.12 -2.03 24.53
N THR A 159 -3.33 -2.00 25.09
CA THR A 159 -3.58 -1.81 26.53
C THR A 159 -3.68 -3.12 27.31
N ARG A 160 -3.64 -4.27 26.62
CA ARG A 160 -3.75 -5.59 27.23
C ARG A 160 -2.53 -5.89 28.12
N PRO A 161 -2.70 -6.75 29.15
CA PRO A 161 -1.58 -7.25 29.95
C PRO A 161 -0.45 -7.84 29.07
N GLY A 162 0.80 -7.65 29.49
CA GLY A 162 1.98 -8.13 28.76
C GLY A 162 2.52 -7.18 27.69
N THR A 163 1.90 -6.01 27.49
CA THR A 163 2.37 -4.96 26.58
C THR A 163 3.04 -3.81 27.34
N PRO A 164 3.87 -2.97 26.68
CA PRO A 164 4.45 -1.78 27.32
C PRO A 164 3.40 -0.80 27.86
N TRP A 165 2.23 -0.73 27.21
CA TRP A 165 1.12 0.17 27.55
C TRP A 165 0.01 -0.53 28.34
N ALA A 166 0.30 -1.68 28.96
CA ALA A 166 -0.67 -2.44 29.73
C ALA A 166 -1.44 -1.55 30.73
N HIS A 167 -2.75 -1.79 30.87
CA HIS A 167 -3.63 -1.03 31.77
C HIS A 167 -3.77 0.47 31.45
N LEU A 168 -3.34 0.94 30.28
CA LEU A 168 -3.61 2.31 29.85
C LEU A 168 -5.12 2.60 29.87
N GLY A 169 -5.53 3.65 30.58
CA GLY A 169 -6.93 3.99 30.81
C GLY A 169 -7.54 3.33 32.06
N ASP A 170 -6.79 2.54 32.81
CA ASP A 170 -7.12 2.05 34.15
C ASP A 170 -6.65 3.07 35.21
N PRO A 171 -7.45 3.37 36.25
CA PRO A 171 -7.00 4.13 37.43
C PRO A 171 -5.71 3.61 38.08
N ALA A 172 -5.36 2.33 37.93
CA ALA A 172 -4.11 1.76 38.44
C ALA A 172 -2.86 2.18 37.64
N ALA A 173 -3.01 2.71 36.42
CA ALA A 173 -1.90 3.13 35.54
C ALA A 173 -2.09 4.56 35.01
N VAL A 174 -2.26 5.51 35.94
CA VAL A 174 -2.49 6.92 35.64
C VAL A 174 -1.30 7.55 34.91
N ASP A 175 -0.08 7.12 35.21
CA ASP A 175 1.16 7.56 34.57
C ASP A 175 1.13 7.34 33.05
N ARG A 176 0.72 6.14 32.61
CA ARG A 176 0.56 5.80 31.18
C ARG A 176 -0.52 6.66 30.54
N THR A 177 -1.65 6.83 31.23
CA THR A 177 -2.77 7.66 30.74
C THR A 177 -2.36 9.12 30.58
N ARG A 178 -1.56 9.65 31.51
CA ARG A 178 -0.98 10.99 31.43
C ARG A 178 0.02 11.11 30.28
N ALA A 179 0.87 10.11 30.10
CA ALA A 179 1.86 10.09 29.03
C ALA A 179 1.19 10.12 27.65
N LEU A 180 0.14 9.32 27.42
CA LEU A 180 -0.62 9.37 26.17
C LEU A 180 -1.38 10.69 25.99
N ARG A 181 -1.99 11.22 27.05
CA ARG A 181 -2.65 12.54 27.00
C ARG A 181 -1.69 13.63 26.51
N TRP A 182 -0.46 13.64 27.02
CA TRP A 182 0.57 14.57 26.57
C TRP A 182 0.84 14.41 25.06
N VAL A 183 0.90 13.19 24.53
CA VAL A 183 1.08 12.96 23.07
C VAL A 183 -0.07 13.55 22.27
N LEU A 184 -1.31 13.33 22.71
CA LEU A 184 -2.47 13.83 21.99
C LEU A 184 -2.53 15.37 22.00
N GLU A 185 -2.19 15.98 23.12
CA GLU A 185 -2.07 17.44 23.25
C GLU A 185 -0.94 17.98 22.35
N ALA A 186 0.22 17.32 22.34
CA ALA A 186 1.35 17.68 21.49
C ALA A 186 1.05 17.48 19.99
N ALA A 187 0.34 16.40 19.64
CA ALA A 187 -0.11 16.12 18.29
C ALA A 187 -1.09 17.20 17.80
N SER A 188 -2.08 17.53 18.64
CA SER A 188 -3.05 18.59 18.37
C SER A 188 -2.37 19.94 18.17
N ALA A 189 -1.40 20.30 19.03
CA ALA A 189 -0.61 21.53 18.89
C ALA A 189 0.20 21.60 17.59
N ARG A 190 0.65 20.44 17.07
CA ARG A 190 1.34 20.30 15.79
C ARG A 190 0.39 20.14 14.59
N GLY A 191 -0.92 20.04 14.82
CA GLY A 191 -1.92 19.74 13.81
C GLY A 191 -1.86 18.31 13.26
N VAL A 192 -1.21 17.38 13.96
CA VAL A 192 -1.12 15.96 13.62
C VAL A 192 -2.38 15.25 14.09
N ALA A 193 -3.04 14.53 13.18
CA ALA A 193 -4.26 13.80 13.49
C ALA A 193 -4.00 12.57 14.38
N SER A 194 -4.98 12.22 15.20
CA SER A 194 -4.95 11.10 16.14
C SER A 194 -6.15 10.16 15.95
N ILE A 195 -5.88 8.86 15.89
CA ILE A 195 -6.90 7.82 15.72
C ILE A 195 -6.77 6.76 16.80
N LEU A 196 -7.89 6.43 17.44
CA LEU A 196 -8.05 5.25 18.29
C LEU A 196 -8.76 4.14 17.52
N VAL A 197 -8.17 2.95 17.46
CA VAL A 197 -8.77 1.74 16.90
C VAL A 197 -9.21 0.84 18.05
N ARG A 198 -10.52 0.61 18.18
CA ARG A 198 -11.12 -0.27 19.19
C ARG A 198 -11.15 -1.73 18.71
N ASP A 199 -9.98 -2.27 18.42
CA ASP A 199 -9.75 -3.65 17.96
C ASP A 199 -9.87 -4.71 19.09
N ALA A 200 -9.93 -4.26 20.34
CA ALA A 200 -10.14 -5.06 21.52
C ALA A 200 -11.00 -4.28 22.53
N PRO A 201 -11.55 -4.93 23.57
CA PRO A 201 -12.24 -4.23 24.65
C PRO A 201 -11.34 -3.13 25.26
N ALA A 202 -11.71 -1.87 25.02
CA ALA A 202 -10.95 -0.71 25.47
C ALA A 202 -11.36 -0.30 26.89
N PRO A 203 -10.40 0.04 27.78
CA PRO A 203 -10.72 0.67 29.05
C PRO A 203 -11.49 1.99 28.84
N PRO A 204 -12.48 2.32 29.69
CA PRO A 204 -13.38 3.44 29.45
C PRO A 204 -12.66 4.79 29.40
N ALA A 205 -11.60 4.98 30.18
CA ALA A 205 -10.85 6.24 30.17
C ALA A 205 -10.01 6.44 28.90
N LEU A 206 -9.69 5.37 28.14
CA LEU A 206 -8.95 5.48 26.88
C LEU A 206 -9.77 6.24 25.84
N ALA A 207 -11.05 5.90 25.68
CA ALA A 207 -11.93 6.58 24.73
C ALA A 207 -12.16 8.06 25.09
N GLY A 208 -12.05 8.40 26.38
CA GLY A 208 -12.22 9.77 26.88
C GLY A 208 -11.01 10.70 26.71
N LEU A 209 -9.94 10.27 26.04
CA LEU A 209 -8.71 11.08 25.88
C LEU A 209 -8.78 12.14 24.75
N GLY A 210 -9.85 12.17 23.95
CA GLY A 210 -10.09 13.22 22.97
C GLY A 210 -9.40 13.00 21.61
N PHE A 211 -9.45 11.78 21.09
CA PHE A 211 -8.97 11.46 19.74
C PHE A 211 -9.78 12.19 18.66
N ASP A 212 -9.14 12.52 17.53
CA ASP A 212 -9.83 13.12 16.37
C ASP A 212 -10.80 12.13 15.72
N HIS A 213 -10.48 10.84 15.76
CA HIS A 213 -11.37 9.77 15.32
C HIS A 213 -11.25 8.51 16.19
N VAL A 214 -12.38 7.88 16.48
CA VAL A 214 -12.46 6.57 17.12
C VAL A 214 -13.09 5.60 16.14
N HIS A 215 -12.34 4.57 15.76
CA HIS A 215 -12.78 3.51 14.86
C HIS A 215 -13.22 2.29 15.66
N ASP A 216 -14.41 1.79 15.34
CA ASP A 216 -14.94 0.53 15.83
C ASP A 216 -14.62 -0.60 14.86
N GLY A 217 -13.68 -1.46 15.25
CA GLY A 217 -13.20 -2.53 14.40
C GLY A 217 -11.69 -2.75 14.52
N ASP A 218 -11.18 -3.54 13.58
CA ASP A 218 -9.77 -3.91 13.48
C ASP A 218 -9.03 -3.11 12.38
N LEU A 219 -7.77 -3.45 12.16
CA LEU A 219 -6.96 -2.90 11.06
C LEU A 219 -7.09 -3.73 9.77
N GLY A 220 -8.18 -4.50 9.62
CA GLY A 220 -8.39 -5.40 8.50
C GLY A 220 -7.47 -6.63 8.49
N VAL A 221 -7.40 -7.30 7.35
CA VAL A 221 -6.59 -8.51 7.13
C VAL A 221 -5.20 -8.15 6.59
N PRO A 222 -4.12 -8.45 7.32
CA PRO A 222 -2.77 -8.33 6.77
C PRO A 222 -2.49 -9.53 5.85
N LEU A 223 -2.75 -9.35 4.56
CA LEU A 223 -2.64 -10.41 3.55
C LEU A 223 -1.20 -10.94 3.38
N HIS A 224 -0.18 -10.15 3.72
CA HIS A 224 1.21 -10.61 3.78
C HIS A 224 1.49 -11.61 4.92
N ARG A 225 0.54 -11.85 5.82
CA ARG A 225 0.61 -12.85 6.90
C ARG A 225 -0.48 -13.91 6.79
N TYR A 226 -1.72 -13.47 6.59
CA TYR A 226 -2.86 -14.36 6.40
C TYR A 226 -3.09 -14.55 4.91
N HIS A 227 -2.60 -15.67 4.41
CA HIS A 227 -2.66 -16.05 3.00
C HIS A 227 -2.69 -17.57 2.88
N PRO A 228 -3.11 -18.13 1.73
CA PRO A 228 -3.14 -19.58 1.54
C PRO A 228 -1.77 -20.16 1.17
N ILE A 229 -0.73 -19.34 0.98
CA ILE A 229 0.59 -19.81 0.56
C ILE A 229 1.19 -20.71 1.64
N ALA A 230 1.73 -21.84 1.21
CA ALA A 230 2.19 -22.93 2.08
C ALA A 230 1.07 -23.60 2.89
N ALA A 231 -0.20 -23.45 2.50
CA ALA A 231 -1.23 -24.36 2.98
C ALA A 231 -1.06 -25.73 2.31
N GLU A 232 -1.09 -26.78 3.11
CA GLU A 232 -1.03 -28.14 2.60
C GLU A 232 -2.33 -28.48 1.85
N PRO A 233 -2.25 -29.23 0.73
CA PRO A 233 -3.45 -29.69 0.03
C PRO A 233 -4.27 -30.66 0.90
N GLU A 234 -3.59 -31.45 1.73
CA GLU A 234 -4.19 -32.34 2.72
C GLU A 234 -4.33 -31.57 4.04
N ARG A 235 -5.49 -30.93 4.23
CA ARG A 235 -5.78 -30.17 5.45
C ARG A 235 -6.35 -31.07 6.54
N ALA A 236 -6.17 -30.65 7.79
CA ALA A 236 -6.75 -31.33 8.93
C ALA A 236 -8.27 -31.38 8.81
N SER A 237 -8.83 -32.59 8.84
CA SER A 237 -10.27 -32.86 8.69
C SER A 237 -11.09 -32.36 9.87
N GLY A 238 -10.46 -32.27 11.06
CA GLY A 238 -11.10 -31.76 12.27
C GLY A 238 -11.24 -30.24 12.24
N PRO A 239 -12.41 -29.68 12.62
CA PRO A 239 -12.59 -28.23 12.69
C PRO A 239 -11.70 -27.63 13.78
N VAL A 240 -11.06 -26.50 13.47
CA VAL A 240 -10.25 -25.74 14.43
C VAL A 240 -11.06 -24.58 14.98
N ARG A 241 -11.03 -24.39 16.28
CA ARG A 241 -11.69 -23.27 16.94
C ARG A 241 -10.72 -22.23 17.43
N VAL A 242 -10.95 -20.98 17.02
CA VAL A 242 -10.16 -19.81 17.40
C VAL A 242 -11.10 -18.78 18.05
N CYS A 243 -10.74 -18.29 19.24
CA CYS A 243 -11.52 -17.29 19.97
C CYS A 243 -10.74 -15.98 20.08
N GLY A 244 -11.31 -14.86 19.63
CA GLY A 244 -10.71 -13.53 19.76
C GLY A 244 -11.18 -12.79 21.01
N THR A 245 -12.37 -13.10 21.52
CA THR A 245 -12.99 -12.34 22.62
C THR A 245 -12.72 -12.90 24.01
N GLY A 246 -12.17 -14.12 24.10
CA GLY A 246 -12.04 -14.85 25.37
C GLY A 246 -13.38 -15.23 26.02
N ARG A 247 -14.50 -15.06 25.29
CA ARG A 247 -15.83 -15.45 25.74
C ARG A 247 -15.92 -16.98 25.80
N PRO A 248 -16.68 -17.55 26.76
CA PRO A 248 -16.90 -18.99 26.81
C PRO A 248 -17.48 -19.52 25.50
N PRO A 249 -17.29 -20.82 25.21
CA PRO A 249 -17.80 -21.47 24.01
C PRO A 249 -19.24 -21.15 23.69
N HIS A 250 -19.50 -20.89 22.40
CA HIS A 250 -20.85 -21.00 21.88
C HIS A 250 -21.35 -22.44 22.13
N PRO A 251 -22.59 -22.64 22.63
CA PRO A 251 -23.12 -23.95 23.02
C PRO A 251 -22.97 -25.03 21.94
N LEU A 252 -23.12 -24.64 20.67
CA LEU A 252 -22.98 -25.52 19.48
C LEU A 252 -21.60 -26.19 19.35
N VAL A 253 -20.57 -25.65 20.02
CA VAL A 253 -19.19 -26.15 19.94
C VAL A 253 -18.71 -26.71 21.28
N ALA A 254 -19.49 -26.52 22.35
CA ALA A 254 -19.18 -27.08 23.67
C ALA A 254 -19.49 -28.58 23.77
N GLY A 255 -20.39 -29.10 22.91
CA GLY A 255 -20.82 -30.50 22.91
C GLY A 255 -20.18 -31.40 21.84
N GLY A 256 -19.45 -30.84 20.86
CA GLY A 256 -18.86 -31.60 19.74
C GLY A 256 -17.47 -32.15 20.08
N GLY A 257 -17.36 -33.46 20.23
CA GLY A 257 -16.16 -34.16 20.74
C GLY A 257 -14.90 -34.16 19.85
N ASP A 258 -14.78 -33.30 18.84
CA ASP A 258 -13.65 -33.35 17.88
C ASP A 258 -13.19 -31.96 17.35
N VAL A 259 -13.52 -30.88 18.07
CA VAL A 259 -13.09 -29.52 17.69
C VAL A 259 -11.80 -29.16 18.41
N LEU A 260 -10.71 -28.94 17.67
CA LEU A 260 -9.42 -28.58 18.24
C LEU A 260 -9.44 -27.14 18.75
N HIS A 261 -9.18 -26.94 20.04
CA HIS A 261 -9.14 -25.61 20.63
C HIS A 261 -7.76 -25.00 20.48
N ALA A 262 -7.66 -23.93 19.68
CA ALA A 262 -6.43 -23.20 19.45
C ALA A 262 -6.34 -21.99 20.40
N ASP A 263 -5.76 -22.17 21.60
CA ASP A 263 -5.22 -21.05 22.39
C ASP A 263 -3.82 -20.72 21.86
N VAL A 264 -3.80 -20.05 20.70
CA VAL A 264 -2.60 -19.91 19.88
C VAL A 264 -2.16 -18.46 19.92
N ARG A 265 -0.86 -18.27 20.09
CA ARG A 265 -0.28 -16.93 20.04
C ARG A 265 -0.52 -16.34 18.65
N TRP A 266 -0.73 -15.03 18.58
CA TRP A 266 -1.06 -14.37 17.32
C TRP A 266 0.01 -14.62 16.23
N GLU A 267 1.27 -14.87 16.62
CA GLU A 267 2.36 -15.19 15.71
C GLU A 267 2.12 -16.49 14.92
N ASP A 268 1.58 -17.51 15.58
CA ASP A 268 1.41 -18.88 15.08
C ASP A 268 0.01 -19.09 14.46
N LEU A 269 -0.92 -18.17 14.71
CA LEU A 269 -2.30 -18.24 14.22
C LEU A 269 -2.41 -18.41 12.69
N PRO A 270 -1.62 -17.72 11.85
CA PRO A 270 -1.67 -17.93 10.40
C PRO A 270 -1.35 -19.36 9.97
N ASP A 271 -0.39 -20.03 10.64
CA ASP A 271 -0.03 -21.42 10.35
C ASP A 271 -1.18 -22.37 10.71
N VAL A 272 -1.78 -22.17 11.90
CA VAL A 272 -2.94 -22.96 12.36
C VAL A 272 -4.14 -22.80 11.43
N LEU A 273 -4.39 -21.60 10.93
CA LEU A 273 -5.49 -21.36 9.98
C LEU A 273 -5.19 -21.94 8.58
N ARG A 274 -3.91 -22.04 8.18
CA ARG A 274 -3.51 -22.67 6.92
C ARG A 274 -3.66 -24.18 6.94
N THR A 275 -3.49 -24.83 8.09
CA THR A 275 -3.67 -26.29 8.22
C THR A 275 -5.14 -26.70 8.41
N ALA A 276 -6.00 -25.77 8.85
CA ALA A 276 -7.41 -26.03 9.07
C ALA A 276 -8.21 -26.11 7.74
N ALA A 277 -9.04 -27.15 7.60
CA ALA A 277 -10.07 -27.19 6.57
C ALA A 277 -11.25 -26.28 6.92
N VAL A 278 -11.70 -26.34 8.18
CA VAL A 278 -12.82 -25.55 8.71
C VAL A 278 -12.38 -24.82 9.97
N ALA A 279 -12.67 -23.52 10.04
CA ALA A 279 -12.42 -22.67 11.19
C ALA A 279 -13.73 -22.21 11.82
N VAL A 280 -13.89 -22.46 13.13
CA VAL A 280 -15.00 -21.94 13.93
C VAL A 280 -14.50 -20.74 14.74
N VAL A 281 -15.08 -19.57 14.49
CA VAL A 281 -14.59 -18.29 15.02
C VAL A 281 -15.71 -17.47 15.64
N ASP A 282 -15.38 -16.55 16.54
CA ASP A 282 -16.33 -15.74 17.31
C ASP A 282 -16.42 -14.27 16.87
N THR A 283 -15.58 -13.85 15.91
CA THR A 283 -15.56 -12.47 15.40
C THR A 283 -15.46 -12.43 13.88
N PRO A 284 -16.08 -11.43 13.22
CA PRO A 284 -15.91 -11.20 11.78
C PRO A 284 -14.46 -10.98 11.36
N ALA A 285 -13.65 -10.35 12.21
CA ALA A 285 -12.21 -10.15 11.98
C ALA A 285 -11.45 -11.48 11.84
N LEU A 286 -11.70 -12.44 12.73
CA LEU A 286 -11.12 -13.77 12.64
C LEU A 286 -11.67 -14.55 11.45
N ALA A 287 -12.94 -14.35 11.09
CA ALA A 287 -13.53 -14.94 9.89
C ALA A 287 -12.78 -14.49 8.63
N ASP A 288 -12.55 -13.18 8.47
CA ASP A 288 -11.83 -12.63 7.32
C ASP A 288 -10.40 -13.19 7.24
N ARG A 289 -9.71 -13.36 8.37
CA ARG A 289 -8.35 -13.95 8.44
C ARG A 289 -8.33 -15.44 8.09
N ALA A 290 -9.30 -16.21 8.59
CA ALA A 290 -9.40 -17.64 8.31
C ALA A 290 -9.71 -17.90 6.83
N LEU A 291 -10.59 -17.10 6.23
CA LEU A 291 -10.87 -17.13 4.79
C LEU A 291 -9.62 -16.82 3.96
N ALA A 292 -8.82 -15.83 4.38
CA ALA A 292 -7.58 -15.50 3.70
C ALA A 292 -6.56 -16.65 3.74
N CYS A 293 -6.59 -17.50 4.77
CA CYS A 293 -5.79 -18.73 4.85
C CYS A 293 -6.38 -19.93 4.10
N GLY A 294 -7.56 -19.78 3.49
CA GLY A 294 -8.26 -20.83 2.73
C GLY A 294 -9.10 -21.79 3.55
N ALA A 295 -9.31 -21.51 4.84
CA ALA A 295 -10.21 -22.28 5.68
C ALA A 295 -11.67 -21.84 5.42
N ARG A 296 -12.60 -22.80 5.41
CA ARG A 296 -14.04 -22.52 5.41
C ARG A 296 -14.47 -22.05 6.78
N VAL A 297 -15.32 -21.03 6.87
CA VAL A 297 -15.60 -20.37 8.15
C VAL A 297 -17.03 -20.60 8.64
N LEU A 298 -17.14 -20.94 9.92
CA LEU A 298 -18.37 -20.86 10.70
C LEU A 298 -18.23 -19.81 11.80
N LEU A 299 -19.04 -18.76 11.68
CA LEU A 299 -19.05 -17.64 12.60
C LEU A 299 -20.09 -17.89 13.70
N ALA A 300 -19.62 -18.00 14.95
CA ALA A 300 -20.45 -18.29 16.11
C ALA A 300 -21.26 -17.06 16.59
N ASP A 301 -20.80 -15.84 16.28
CA ASP A 301 -21.50 -14.60 16.64
C ASP A 301 -21.37 -13.57 15.52
N GLY A 302 -22.50 -12.98 15.12
CA GLY A 302 -22.59 -12.02 14.01
C GLY A 302 -22.85 -12.66 12.64
N SER A 303 -22.59 -11.88 11.60
CA SER A 303 -22.78 -12.26 10.20
C SER A 303 -21.47 -12.11 9.41
N PRO A 304 -21.22 -12.96 8.40
CA PRO A 304 -20.07 -12.79 7.51
C PRO A 304 -20.13 -11.43 6.79
N GLY A 305 -18.95 -10.91 6.44
CA GLY A 305 -18.82 -9.65 5.70
C GLY A 305 -19.53 -9.68 4.33
N PRO A 306 -19.97 -8.52 3.82
CA PRO A 306 -20.63 -8.43 2.52
C PRO A 306 -19.69 -8.85 1.39
N GLY A 307 -20.25 -9.46 0.33
CA GLY A 307 -19.50 -9.82 -0.87
C GLY A 307 -18.64 -11.09 -0.76
N LEU A 308 -18.72 -11.82 0.36
CA LEU A 308 -18.13 -13.14 0.51
C LEU A 308 -19.08 -14.23 -0.04
N PRO A 309 -18.55 -15.32 -0.63
CA PRO A 309 -19.38 -16.44 -1.04
C PRO A 309 -20.11 -17.04 0.15
N ALA A 310 -21.42 -17.25 0.04
CA ALA A 310 -22.23 -17.86 1.11
C ALA A 310 -21.81 -19.30 1.43
N THR A 311 -21.05 -19.94 0.53
CA THR A 311 -20.43 -21.23 0.78
C THR A 311 -19.18 -21.09 1.65
N ALA A 312 -18.40 -20.03 1.48
CA ALA A 312 -17.12 -19.84 2.14
C ALA A 312 -17.24 -19.46 3.63
N ALA A 313 -18.24 -18.65 3.99
CA ALA A 313 -18.49 -18.24 5.36
C ALA A 313 -19.98 -18.22 5.69
N ARG A 314 -20.35 -18.75 6.86
CA ARG A 314 -21.74 -18.80 7.34
C ARG A 314 -21.83 -18.51 8.82
N ALA A 315 -22.98 -17.99 9.26
CA ALA A 315 -23.30 -17.92 10.68
C ALA A 315 -23.70 -19.32 11.17
N ALA A 316 -23.20 -19.73 12.35
CA ALA A 316 -23.56 -21.00 12.96
C ALA A 316 -24.93 -20.89 13.63
N THR A 317 -25.93 -21.59 13.08
CA THR A 317 -27.29 -21.62 13.64
C THR A 317 -27.61 -22.95 14.33
N GLY A 318 -26.91 -24.03 13.98
CA GLY A 318 -27.06 -25.34 14.60
C GLY A 318 -25.93 -26.32 14.25
N ASP A 319 -25.94 -27.51 14.88
CA ASP A 319 -24.94 -28.58 14.65
C ASP A 319 -24.91 -29.07 13.20
N THR A 320 -26.03 -28.93 12.48
CA THR A 320 -26.13 -29.25 11.04
C THR A 320 -25.21 -28.38 10.19
N ASP A 321 -24.97 -27.12 10.59
CA ASP A 321 -24.09 -26.22 9.84
C ASP A 321 -22.63 -26.63 10.00
N LEU A 322 -22.25 -27.12 11.19
CA LEU A 322 -20.92 -27.66 11.46
C LEU A 322 -20.66 -28.93 10.66
N ALA A 323 -21.57 -29.90 10.72
CA ALA A 323 -21.47 -31.13 9.95
C ALA A 323 -21.38 -30.85 8.44
N ARG A 324 -22.15 -29.88 7.95
CA ARG A 324 -22.12 -29.46 6.55
C ARG A 324 -20.78 -28.82 6.16
N ALA A 325 -20.25 -27.90 6.97
CA ALA A 325 -18.97 -27.27 6.66
C ALA A 325 -17.82 -28.28 6.66
N VAL A 326 -17.83 -29.24 7.59
CA VAL A 326 -16.84 -30.33 7.64
C VAL A 326 -16.95 -31.22 6.40
N ALA A 327 -18.17 -31.56 5.96
CA ALA A 327 -18.39 -32.33 4.75
C ALA A 327 -17.96 -31.60 3.46
N GLU A 328 -18.12 -30.27 3.42
CA GLU A 328 -17.67 -29.44 2.28
C GLU A 328 -16.14 -29.24 2.25
N GLY A 329 -15.45 -29.44 3.38
CA GLY A 329 -14.00 -29.31 3.47
C GLY A 329 -13.48 -27.87 3.28
N PRO A 330 -12.19 -27.69 2.91
CA PRO A 330 -11.60 -26.36 2.70
C PRO A 330 -12.23 -25.60 1.54
N LEU A 331 -11.84 -24.34 1.36
CA LEU A 331 -12.27 -23.57 0.21
C LEU A 331 -11.70 -24.18 -1.08
N THR A 332 -12.57 -24.31 -2.07
CA THR A 332 -12.13 -24.63 -3.44
C THR A 332 -11.30 -23.49 -4.02
N PRO A 333 -10.44 -23.76 -5.02
CA PRO A 333 -9.70 -22.73 -5.76
C PRO A 333 -10.53 -21.50 -6.18
N GLY A 334 -11.72 -21.75 -6.75
CA GLY A 334 -12.63 -20.68 -7.18
C GLY A 334 -13.17 -19.85 -6.01
N GLU A 335 -13.59 -20.50 -4.92
CA GLU A 335 -14.05 -19.82 -3.71
C GLU A 335 -12.94 -19.01 -3.05
N LEU A 336 -11.73 -19.57 -2.97
CA LEU A 336 -10.55 -18.92 -2.40
C LEU A 336 -10.20 -17.65 -3.17
N ARG A 337 -10.13 -17.71 -4.51
CA ARG A 337 -9.89 -16.51 -5.34
C ARG A 337 -10.97 -15.45 -5.15
N LEU A 338 -12.25 -15.84 -5.09
CA LEU A 338 -13.34 -14.91 -4.85
C LEU A 338 -13.24 -14.25 -3.47
N ALA A 339 -12.94 -15.04 -2.42
CA ALA A 339 -12.76 -14.55 -1.07
C ALA A 339 -11.56 -13.58 -0.98
N LEU A 340 -10.39 -13.99 -1.46
CA LEU A 340 -9.18 -13.16 -1.48
C LEU A 340 -9.38 -11.87 -2.26
N ARG A 341 -10.04 -11.92 -3.42
CA ARG A 341 -10.34 -10.72 -4.21
C ARG A 341 -11.26 -9.76 -3.44
N SER A 342 -12.28 -10.29 -2.78
CA SER A 342 -13.18 -9.48 -1.95
C SER A 342 -12.41 -8.82 -0.80
N LEU A 343 -11.64 -9.61 -0.06
CA LEU A 343 -10.82 -9.14 1.06
C LEU A 343 -9.77 -8.11 0.60
N PHE A 344 -9.06 -8.38 -0.50
CA PHE A 344 -8.07 -7.47 -1.06
C PHE A 344 -8.64 -6.10 -1.37
N LEU A 345 -9.84 -6.04 -1.96
CA LEU A 345 -10.48 -4.79 -2.36
C LEU A 345 -11.16 -4.04 -1.21
N THR A 346 -11.58 -4.74 -0.14
CA THR A 346 -12.50 -4.15 0.86
C THR A 346 -12.04 -4.24 2.31
N ARG A 347 -11.22 -5.25 2.66
CA ARG A 347 -10.89 -5.58 4.07
C ARG A 347 -9.40 -5.69 4.35
N ALA A 348 -8.54 -5.61 3.34
CA ALA A 348 -7.09 -5.67 3.54
C ALA A 348 -6.59 -4.46 4.33
N THR A 349 -5.54 -4.65 5.13
CA THR A 349 -4.97 -3.59 5.96
C THR A 349 -4.69 -2.25 5.26
N PRO A 350 -4.11 -2.18 4.05
CA PRO A 350 -3.90 -0.88 3.40
C PRO A 350 -5.20 -0.19 2.96
N VAL A 351 -6.27 -0.96 2.69
CA VAL A 351 -7.60 -0.42 2.37
C VAL A 351 -8.19 0.23 3.61
N LEU A 352 -8.21 -0.50 4.73
CA LEU A 352 -8.70 0.01 6.02
C LEU A 352 -7.87 1.22 6.49
N LEU A 353 -6.55 1.19 6.32
CA LEU A 353 -5.71 2.35 6.64
C LEU A 353 -6.07 3.57 5.78
N THR A 354 -6.32 3.39 4.50
CA THR A 354 -6.78 4.46 3.59
C THR A 354 -8.14 5.01 4.04
N GLU A 355 -9.08 4.15 4.43
CA GLU A 355 -10.38 4.57 4.97
C GLU A 355 -10.24 5.38 6.25
N LEU A 356 -9.40 4.93 7.20
CA LEU A 356 -9.10 5.64 8.45
C LEU A 356 -8.49 7.02 8.18
N LEU A 357 -7.52 7.12 7.28
CA LEU A 357 -6.93 8.39 6.84
C LEU A 357 -7.96 9.31 6.16
N GLY A 358 -8.98 8.73 5.52
CA GLY A 358 -10.13 9.45 4.97
C GLY A 358 -11.01 10.11 6.02
N ARG A 359 -11.04 9.59 7.25
CA ARG A 359 -11.85 10.11 8.37
C ARG A 359 -11.20 11.28 9.10
N VAL A 360 -9.90 11.50 8.89
CA VAL A 360 -9.15 12.59 9.55
C VAL A 360 -8.64 13.60 8.53
N ARG A 361 -8.25 14.77 9.04
CA ARG A 361 -7.60 15.82 8.25
C ARG A 361 -6.10 15.70 8.39
N LEU A 362 -5.43 15.35 7.30
CA LEU A 362 -3.98 15.32 7.22
C LEU A 362 -3.43 16.73 6.90
N LEU A 363 -2.22 17.01 7.39
CA LEU A 363 -1.53 18.27 7.12
C LEU A 363 -1.10 18.35 5.64
N PRO A 364 -1.20 19.53 5.00
CA PRO A 364 -0.63 19.75 3.68
C PRO A 364 0.86 19.42 3.65
N GLY A 365 1.29 18.67 2.64
CA GLY A 365 2.67 18.21 2.48
C GLY A 365 3.13 17.12 3.45
N GLY A 366 2.20 16.54 4.22
CA GLY A 366 2.40 15.26 4.90
C GLY A 366 2.05 14.05 4.05
N GLY A 367 1.78 12.93 4.71
CA GLY A 367 1.28 11.73 4.05
C GLY A 367 -0.05 11.95 3.32
N SER A 368 -0.29 11.14 2.29
CA SER A 368 -1.54 11.14 1.52
C SER A 368 -2.47 10.01 1.98
N ARG A 369 -3.78 10.22 1.85
CA ARG A 369 -4.80 9.21 2.16
C ARG A 369 -4.65 7.94 1.34
N THR A 370 -4.16 8.05 0.11
CA THR A 370 -3.98 6.91 -0.82
C THR A 370 -2.59 6.28 -0.72
N GLN A 371 -1.69 6.85 0.07
CA GLN A 371 -0.31 6.39 0.20
C GLN A 371 -0.17 4.92 0.65
N PRO A 372 -1.02 4.38 1.55
CA PRO A 372 -1.01 2.94 1.86
C PRO A 372 -1.27 2.02 0.66
N LEU A 373 -2.00 2.52 -0.34
CA LEU A 373 -2.34 1.78 -1.55
C LEU A 373 -1.36 2.02 -2.70
N ALA A 374 -0.39 2.93 -2.57
CA ALA A 374 0.59 3.22 -3.62
C ALA A 374 1.39 1.96 -4.04
N GLY A 375 1.59 1.02 -3.11
CA GLY A 375 2.21 -0.28 -3.39
C GLY A 375 1.41 -1.19 -4.32
N ARG A 376 0.14 -0.85 -4.63
CA ARG A 376 -0.77 -1.58 -5.53
C ARG A 376 -0.96 -0.87 -6.88
N ASP A 377 -0.32 0.27 -7.09
CA ASP A 377 -0.37 0.97 -8.36
C ASP A 377 0.35 0.16 -9.44
N VAL A 378 -0.31 0.02 -10.58
CA VAL A 378 0.16 -0.80 -11.70
C VAL A 378 0.16 -0.01 -13.01
N ALA A 379 1.26 -0.14 -13.73
CA ALA A 379 1.40 0.32 -15.10
C ALA A 379 1.16 -0.85 -16.04
N VAL A 380 0.25 -0.70 -16.99
CA VAL A 380 0.02 -1.73 -18.01
C VAL A 380 0.91 -1.42 -19.20
N LEU A 381 1.85 -2.32 -19.49
CA LEU A 381 2.72 -2.24 -20.66
C LEU A 381 2.03 -2.97 -21.81
N ALA A 382 1.62 -2.23 -22.83
CA ALA A 382 0.88 -2.78 -23.96
C ALA A 382 1.54 -2.39 -25.29
N CYS A 383 1.55 -3.33 -26.24
CA CYS A 383 2.03 -3.11 -27.59
C CYS A 383 0.99 -3.65 -28.59
N PRO A 384 -0.16 -2.97 -28.75
CA PRO A 384 -1.20 -3.41 -29.69
C PRO A 384 -0.69 -3.35 -31.13
N LEU A 385 -0.97 -4.39 -31.92
CA LEU A 385 -0.50 -4.49 -33.30
C LEU A 385 -1.34 -3.68 -34.30
N ASP A 386 -2.62 -3.53 -34.03
CA ASP A 386 -3.60 -2.82 -34.85
C ASP A 386 -4.68 -2.14 -33.99
N ASP A 387 -5.62 -1.46 -34.65
CA ASP A 387 -6.74 -0.81 -33.97
C ASP A 387 -7.67 -1.81 -33.28
N THR A 388 -7.81 -3.04 -33.80
CA THR A 388 -8.66 -4.08 -33.20
C THR A 388 -8.10 -4.52 -31.85
N GLU A 389 -6.81 -4.82 -31.76
CA GLU A 389 -6.11 -5.12 -30.51
C GLU A 389 -6.14 -3.90 -29.57
N SER A 390 -6.03 -2.68 -30.11
CA SER A 390 -6.12 -1.46 -29.28
C SER A 390 -7.50 -1.32 -28.63
N LEU A 391 -8.57 -1.63 -29.35
CA LEU A 391 -9.94 -1.60 -28.83
C LEU A 391 -10.15 -2.71 -27.80
N ALA A 392 -9.58 -3.89 -28.04
CA ALA A 392 -9.60 -4.99 -27.08
C ALA A 392 -8.85 -4.64 -25.79
N LEU A 393 -7.70 -3.96 -25.87
CA LEU A 393 -7.00 -3.38 -24.72
C LEU A 393 -7.90 -2.38 -23.98
N ALA A 394 -8.54 -1.48 -24.72
CA ALA A 394 -9.42 -0.47 -24.11
C ALA A 394 -10.58 -1.12 -23.34
N ASP A 395 -11.28 -2.08 -23.96
CA ASP A 395 -12.38 -2.79 -23.33
C ASP A 395 -11.92 -3.62 -22.12
N ASP A 396 -10.76 -4.28 -22.20
CA ASP A 396 -10.20 -5.07 -21.10
C ASP A 396 -9.82 -4.19 -19.91
N MET A 397 -9.16 -3.04 -20.14
CA MET A 397 -8.73 -2.10 -19.10
C MET A 397 -9.91 -1.38 -18.43
N LEU A 398 -10.90 -0.95 -19.21
CA LEU A 398 -12.09 -0.27 -18.67
C LEU A 398 -12.99 -1.20 -17.85
N ARG A 399 -12.92 -2.52 -18.07
CA ARG A 399 -13.64 -3.54 -17.30
C ARG A 399 -12.87 -4.03 -16.07
N GLN A 400 -11.60 -3.66 -15.89
CA GLN A 400 -10.83 -4.10 -14.72
C GLN A 400 -11.48 -3.62 -13.42
N ARG A 401 -11.60 -4.51 -12.45
CA ARG A 401 -12.04 -4.19 -11.09
C ARG A 401 -11.02 -3.36 -10.32
N HIS A 402 -9.73 -3.54 -10.64
CA HIS A 402 -8.65 -2.69 -10.18
C HIS A 402 -8.13 -1.90 -11.37
N GLN A 403 -8.42 -0.60 -11.41
CA GLN A 403 -8.01 0.24 -12.53
C GLN A 403 -6.48 0.41 -12.55
N PRO A 404 -5.84 0.32 -13.73
CA PRO A 404 -4.43 0.63 -13.85
C PRO A 404 -4.21 2.13 -13.60
N ALA A 405 -3.15 2.46 -12.86
CA ALA A 405 -2.78 3.85 -12.59
C ALA A 405 -2.25 4.53 -13.86
N GLU A 406 -1.59 3.77 -14.73
CA GLU A 406 -1.16 4.24 -16.04
C GLU A 406 -1.04 3.11 -17.06
N ILE A 407 -1.04 3.49 -18.33
CA ILE A 407 -0.86 2.59 -19.47
C ILE A 407 0.30 3.13 -20.31
N VAL A 408 1.28 2.28 -20.61
CA VAL A 408 2.45 2.66 -21.39
C VAL A 408 2.43 1.93 -22.73
N VAL A 409 2.42 2.72 -23.80
CA VAL A 409 2.38 2.23 -25.19
C VAL A 409 3.53 2.82 -26.02
N PRO A 410 3.95 2.15 -27.11
CA PRO A 410 4.84 2.77 -28.09
C PRO A 410 4.22 4.02 -28.73
N ALA A 411 5.04 5.02 -29.03
CA ALA A 411 4.61 6.27 -29.66
C ALA A 411 3.99 6.05 -31.05
N SER A 412 4.43 5.04 -31.79
CA SER A 412 3.84 4.64 -33.08
C SER A 412 2.41 4.11 -32.97
N ARG A 413 1.95 3.77 -31.75
CA ARG A 413 0.61 3.25 -31.45
C ARG A 413 -0.23 4.25 -30.66
N ALA A 414 0.29 5.45 -30.42
CA ALA A 414 -0.36 6.45 -29.59
C ALA A 414 -1.70 6.91 -30.17
N ASP A 415 -1.84 6.93 -31.49
CA ASP A 415 -3.01 7.44 -32.21
C ASP A 415 -4.06 6.35 -32.51
N PHE A 416 -3.87 5.13 -32.00
CA PHE A 416 -4.82 4.04 -32.19
C PHE A 416 -6.14 4.31 -31.49
N ALA A 417 -7.25 3.89 -32.11
CA ALA A 417 -8.60 4.24 -31.66
C ALA A 417 -8.88 3.82 -30.21
N GLY A 418 -8.39 2.65 -29.79
CA GLY A 418 -8.51 2.18 -28.42
C GLY A 418 -7.65 2.96 -27.42
N VAL A 419 -6.48 3.44 -27.83
CA VAL A 419 -5.60 4.27 -26.98
C VAL A 419 -6.22 5.65 -26.75
N GLU A 420 -6.78 6.26 -27.80
CA GLU A 420 -7.57 7.49 -27.68
C GLU A 420 -8.79 7.30 -26.78
N ARG A 421 -9.49 6.16 -26.91
CA ARG A 421 -10.60 5.82 -26.01
C ARG A 421 -10.17 5.77 -24.55
N LEU A 422 -9.01 5.17 -24.24
CA LEU A 422 -8.47 5.13 -22.88
C LEU A 422 -8.21 6.54 -22.32
N ARG A 423 -7.61 7.43 -23.13
CA ARG A 423 -7.40 8.84 -22.75
C ARG A 423 -8.71 9.58 -22.52
N ALA A 424 -9.70 9.37 -23.40
CA ALA A 424 -11.01 9.99 -23.29
C ALA A 424 -11.77 9.58 -22.01
N HIS A 425 -11.49 8.38 -21.47
CA HIS A 425 -12.04 7.91 -20.19
C HIS A 425 -11.19 8.33 -18.97
N GLY A 426 -10.18 9.20 -19.16
CA GLY A 426 -9.37 9.78 -18.09
C GLY A 426 -8.23 8.90 -17.58
N LEU A 427 -7.91 7.80 -18.28
CA LEU A 427 -6.75 6.98 -17.92
C LEU A 427 -5.45 7.63 -18.38
N THR A 428 -4.42 7.59 -17.54
CA THR A 428 -3.10 8.14 -17.86
C THR A 428 -2.40 7.26 -18.88
N VAL A 429 -2.26 7.73 -20.13
CA VAL A 429 -1.53 7.03 -21.18
C VAL A 429 -0.20 7.70 -21.47
N ARG A 430 0.90 6.95 -21.39
CA ARG A 430 2.24 7.39 -21.74
C ARG A 430 2.71 6.76 -23.04
N ALA A 431 3.18 7.59 -23.97
CA ALA A 431 3.77 7.17 -25.23
C ALA A 431 5.30 7.17 -25.13
N VAL A 432 5.96 6.12 -25.61
CA VAL A 432 7.43 5.97 -25.55
C VAL A 432 7.99 5.64 -26.92
N ALA A 433 9.11 6.25 -27.29
CA ALA A 433 9.83 5.86 -28.50
C ALA A 433 10.28 4.38 -28.38
N ALA A 434 9.69 3.51 -29.18
CA ALA A 434 10.07 2.09 -29.27
C ALA A 434 10.75 1.81 -30.61
N ALA A 435 11.65 0.83 -30.61
CA ALA A 435 12.22 0.29 -31.86
C ALA A 435 11.23 -0.67 -32.53
N ASP A 436 11.65 -1.17 -33.70
CA ASP A 436 10.94 -2.01 -34.67
C ASP A 436 9.66 -2.73 -34.16
N PRO A 437 8.47 -2.42 -34.73
CA PRO A 437 7.19 -3.02 -34.32
C PRO A 437 7.10 -4.56 -34.51
N ALA A 438 8.09 -5.19 -35.15
CA ALA A 438 8.11 -6.63 -35.40
C ALA A 438 8.53 -7.49 -34.19
N GLN A 439 9.20 -6.94 -33.16
CA GLN A 439 9.77 -7.71 -32.03
C GLN A 439 8.94 -7.65 -30.74
N ARG A 440 7.62 -7.80 -30.85
CA ARG A 440 6.66 -7.75 -29.72
C ARG A 440 7.18 -8.60 -28.54
N TRP A 441 7.35 -7.96 -27.39
CA TRP A 441 7.73 -8.59 -26.11
C TRP A 441 9.16 -9.10 -26.01
N SER A 442 10.11 -8.47 -26.71
CA SER A 442 11.50 -8.64 -26.34
C SER A 442 11.76 -8.05 -24.93
N PRO A 443 12.66 -8.64 -24.12
CA PRO A 443 13.03 -8.07 -22.81
C PRO A 443 13.50 -6.61 -22.90
N ALA A 444 14.14 -6.22 -24.01
CA ALA A 444 14.56 -4.86 -24.27
C ALA A 444 13.38 -3.89 -24.49
N GLU A 445 12.32 -4.33 -25.18
CA GLU A 445 11.09 -3.53 -25.32
C GLU A 445 10.37 -3.35 -23.99
N TRP A 446 10.20 -4.43 -23.23
CA TRP A 446 9.61 -4.34 -21.89
C TRP A 446 10.37 -3.38 -21.00
N ALA A 447 11.71 -3.45 -21.01
CA ALA A 447 12.54 -2.54 -20.23
C ALA A 447 12.34 -1.07 -20.60
N ARG A 448 12.19 -0.77 -21.90
CA ARG A 448 11.91 0.60 -22.38
C ARG A 448 10.56 1.11 -21.92
N LEU A 449 9.50 0.32 -22.07
CA LEU A 449 8.17 0.70 -21.60
C LEU A 449 8.16 0.84 -20.06
N ALA A 450 8.75 -0.11 -19.34
CA ALA A 450 8.87 -0.07 -17.88
C ALA A 450 9.71 1.11 -17.37
N ALA A 451 10.67 1.62 -18.15
CA ALA A 451 11.46 2.79 -17.79
C ALA A 451 10.66 4.10 -17.82
N ALA A 452 9.60 4.16 -18.63
CA ALA A 452 8.68 5.30 -18.68
C ALA A 452 7.54 5.22 -17.64
N ALA A 453 7.27 4.02 -17.12
CA ALA A 453 6.34 3.82 -16.01
C ALA A 453 6.89 4.46 -14.72
N THR A 454 6.00 5.01 -13.92
CA THR A 454 6.22 5.61 -12.60
C THR A 454 5.80 4.69 -11.46
N THR A 455 4.87 3.76 -11.70
CA THR A 455 4.33 2.84 -10.69
C THR A 455 5.32 1.75 -10.26
N PRO A 456 5.14 1.14 -9.06
CA PRO A 456 6.00 0.05 -8.59
C PRO A 456 5.81 -1.26 -9.36
N TRP A 457 4.61 -1.51 -9.90
CA TRP A 457 4.28 -2.72 -10.64
C TRP A 457 4.07 -2.45 -12.11
N THR A 458 4.45 -3.44 -12.92
CA THR A 458 4.18 -3.47 -14.36
C THR A 458 3.42 -4.75 -14.71
N ALA A 459 2.26 -4.62 -15.33
CA ALA A 459 1.50 -5.70 -15.92
C ALA A 459 1.82 -5.81 -17.42
N LEU A 460 2.09 -7.01 -17.90
CA LEU A 460 2.44 -7.27 -19.29
C LEU A 460 1.19 -7.68 -20.05
N TRP A 461 0.60 -6.73 -20.79
CA TRP A 461 -0.61 -6.99 -21.55
C TRP A 461 -0.27 -7.56 -22.92
N ASP A 462 -0.92 -8.68 -23.23
CA ASP A 462 -0.78 -9.41 -24.49
C ASP A 462 -2.14 -9.57 -25.16
N ARG A 463 -3.11 -10.10 -24.40
CA ARG A 463 -4.49 -10.37 -24.83
C ARG A 463 -5.47 -10.06 -23.69
N PRO A 464 -6.77 -9.91 -24.00
CA PRO A 464 -7.80 -9.73 -22.99
C PRO A 464 -7.75 -10.82 -21.92
N SER A 465 -7.61 -10.40 -20.66
CA SER A 465 -7.38 -11.32 -19.54
C SER A 465 -8.54 -11.34 -18.54
N GLY A 466 -9.53 -10.46 -18.72
CA GLY A 466 -10.76 -10.45 -17.94
C GLY A 466 -10.71 -9.47 -16.76
N ALA A 467 -11.89 -9.08 -16.28
CA ALA A 467 -12.09 -8.00 -15.32
C ALA A 467 -11.39 -8.16 -13.96
N ALA A 468 -11.02 -9.39 -13.59
CA ALA A 468 -10.40 -9.70 -12.31
C ALA A 468 -8.87 -9.88 -12.38
N PHE A 469 -8.29 -9.79 -13.57
CA PHE A 469 -6.91 -10.18 -13.78
C PHE A 469 -5.89 -9.37 -12.96
N LEU A 470 -5.98 -8.04 -13.00
CA LEU A 470 -5.04 -7.18 -12.27
C LEU A 470 -5.18 -7.35 -10.76
N VAL A 471 -6.42 -7.46 -10.27
CA VAL A 471 -6.68 -7.62 -8.83
C VAL A 471 -6.16 -8.97 -8.32
N ASP A 472 -6.37 -10.06 -9.07
CA ASP A 472 -5.91 -11.38 -8.65
C ASP A 472 -4.37 -11.47 -8.66
N ALA A 473 -3.72 -10.91 -9.68
CA ALA A 473 -2.26 -10.89 -9.77
C ALA A 473 -1.62 -10.02 -8.66
N LEU A 474 -2.20 -8.85 -8.36
CA LEU A 474 -1.73 -7.97 -7.28
C LEU A 474 -1.99 -8.60 -5.90
N CYS A 475 -3.15 -9.22 -5.71
CA CYS A 475 -3.47 -9.95 -4.48
C CYS A 475 -2.46 -11.07 -4.24
N ALA A 476 -2.14 -11.85 -5.27
CA ALA A 476 -1.14 -12.90 -5.18
C ALA A 476 0.25 -12.37 -4.85
N ALA A 477 0.66 -11.26 -5.48
CA ALA A 477 1.93 -10.60 -5.20
C ALA A 477 2.00 -10.09 -3.75
N GLU A 478 0.91 -9.52 -3.23
CA GLU A 478 0.82 -9.03 -1.84
C GLU A 478 0.87 -10.18 -0.83
N CYS A 479 0.11 -11.26 -1.08
CA CYS A 479 0.13 -12.45 -0.24
C CYS A 479 1.53 -13.07 -0.17
N SER A 480 2.23 -13.17 -1.30
CA SER A 480 3.48 -13.93 -1.43
C SER A 480 4.75 -13.13 -1.13
N GLY A 481 4.69 -11.82 -1.30
CA GLY A 481 5.89 -11.00 -1.44
C GLY A 481 6.76 -11.42 -2.62
N ALA A 482 6.17 -12.00 -3.67
CA ALA A 482 6.86 -12.34 -4.91
C ALA A 482 7.23 -11.07 -5.69
N ASP A 483 8.30 -11.12 -6.47
CA ASP A 483 8.73 -10.04 -7.36
C ASP A 483 8.06 -10.12 -8.73
N ALA A 484 7.57 -11.30 -9.11
CA ALA A 484 6.76 -11.50 -10.29
C ALA A 484 5.75 -12.63 -10.10
N VAL A 485 4.62 -12.50 -10.79
CA VAL A 485 3.49 -13.43 -10.79
C VAL A 485 3.14 -13.77 -12.23
N GLY A 486 2.86 -15.04 -12.50
CA GLY A 486 2.53 -15.49 -13.84
C GLY A 486 2.02 -16.93 -13.88
N ALA A 487 1.82 -17.45 -15.09
CA ALA A 487 1.59 -18.88 -15.27
C ALA A 487 2.92 -19.63 -15.16
N ALA A 488 2.92 -20.84 -14.59
CA ALA A 488 4.10 -21.70 -14.63
C ALA A 488 4.48 -22.01 -16.10
N VAL A 489 5.77 -21.95 -16.41
CA VAL A 489 6.27 -22.50 -17.67
C VAL A 489 6.49 -23.98 -17.43
N ALA A 490 5.70 -24.83 -18.08
CA ALA A 490 5.98 -26.26 -18.11
C ALA A 490 7.35 -26.43 -18.77
N THR A 491 8.37 -26.83 -18.00
CA THR A 491 9.64 -27.23 -18.59
C THR A 491 9.36 -28.47 -19.43
N ALA A 492 9.39 -28.32 -20.76
CA ALA A 492 9.41 -29.45 -21.67
C ALA A 492 10.72 -30.21 -21.45
N GLY A 493 10.70 -31.17 -20.53
CA GLY A 493 11.75 -32.14 -20.29
C GLY A 493 11.09 -33.49 -20.01
N GLY A 494 11.15 -34.39 -20.99
CA GLY A 494 10.67 -35.77 -20.86
C GLY A 494 9.59 -36.20 -21.86
N ALA A 495 9.68 -35.77 -23.13
CA ALA A 495 9.02 -36.47 -24.23
C ALA A 495 10.10 -37.07 -25.15
N GLU A 496 11.04 -37.81 -24.57
CA GLU A 496 11.89 -38.81 -25.21
C GLU A 496 12.63 -39.56 -24.08
N ASP A 497 12.60 -40.89 -24.18
CA ASP A 497 13.11 -41.93 -23.26
C ASP A 497 12.34 -42.24 -21.97
N GLY A 498 11.89 -43.50 -21.93
CA GLY A 498 11.26 -44.13 -20.79
C GLY A 498 12.24 -44.45 -19.66
N SER A 499 11.65 -44.77 -18.51
CA SER A 499 12.26 -45.18 -17.25
C SER A 499 13.08 -44.11 -16.51
N ASP A 500 12.39 -43.26 -15.74
CA ASP A 500 12.68 -43.17 -14.29
C ASP A 500 11.51 -42.50 -13.54
N ARG A 501 10.91 -43.25 -12.62
CA ARG A 501 9.85 -42.79 -11.70
C ARG A 501 10.50 -42.06 -10.53
N ASP A 502 10.77 -40.76 -10.69
CA ASP A 502 10.96 -39.86 -9.52
C ASP A 502 10.75 -38.36 -9.83
N SER A 503 10.01 -38.02 -10.89
CA SER A 503 9.76 -36.61 -11.30
C SER A 503 8.26 -36.25 -11.40
N ASP A 504 7.40 -36.90 -10.61
CA ASP A 504 5.96 -36.60 -10.52
C ASP A 504 5.64 -35.21 -9.89
N LEU A 505 6.65 -34.51 -9.35
CA LEU A 505 6.49 -33.16 -8.79
C LEU A 505 6.12 -32.09 -9.84
N GLY A 506 6.37 -32.34 -11.14
CA GLY A 506 6.10 -31.38 -12.22
C GLY A 506 4.63 -31.23 -12.60
N TRP A 507 3.84 -32.31 -12.51
CA TRP A 507 2.42 -32.31 -12.90
C TRP A 507 1.49 -31.93 -11.74
N ALA A 508 1.84 -32.31 -10.50
CA ALA A 508 1.08 -31.92 -9.31
C ALA A 508 1.12 -30.41 -9.04
N ALA A 509 2.23 -29.74 -9.37
CA ALA A 509 2.38 -28.29 -9.18
C ALA A 509 1.52 -27.46 -10.16
N ALA A 510 1.19 -27.99 -11.34
CA ALA A 510 0.37 -27.28 -12.34
C ALA A 510 -1.11 -27.15 -11.91
N GLY A 511 -1.58 -28.01 -11.01
CA GLY A 511 -2.93 -27.96 -10.43
C GLY A 511 -3.03 -27.20 -9.10
N GLN A 512 -1.90 -26.81 -8.50
CA GLN A 512 -1.88 -26.10 -7.22
C GLN A 512 -1.98 -24.59 -7.41
N GLU A 513 -2.85 -23.95 -6.64
CA GLU A 513 -2.89 -22.49 -6.58
C GLU A 513 -1.72 -21.97 -5.72
N TYR A 514 -1.03 -20.92 -6.17
CA TYR A 514 0.02 -20.20 -5.43
C TYR A 514 1.30 -21.01 -5.14
N VAL A 515 2.05 -21.40 -6.19
CA VAL A 515 3.31 -22.15 -6.07
C VAL A 515 4.51 -21.29 -6.45
N PHE A 516 5.59 -21.32 -5.66
CA PHE A 516 6.85 -20.68 -6.07
C PHE A 516 7.59 -21.54 -7.10
N VAL A 517 8.02 -20.94 -8.20
CA VAL A 517 8.67 -21.63 -9.31
C VAL A 517 9.94 -20.90 -9.75
N ASN A 518 10.79 -21.57 -10.53
CA ASN A 518 12.01 -20.97 -11.05
C ASN A 518 11.79 -20.16 -12.34
N GLU A 519 10.67 -20.36 -13.02
CA GLU A 519 10.32 -19.68 -14.26
C GLU A 519 8.80 -19.53 -14.40
N VAL A 520 8.37 -18.34 -14.82
CA VAL A 520 6.97 -18.02 -15.10
C VAL A 520 6.86 -17.36 -16.46
N ARG A 521 5.70 -17.49 -17.12
CA ARG A 521 5.25 -16.54 -18.13
C ARG A 521 4.70 -15.32 -17.39
N PRO A 522 5.46 -14.23 -17.29
CA PRO A 522 5.12 -13.14 -16.38
C PRO A 522 3.86 -12.42 -16.85
N VAL A 523 2.96 -12.21 -15.90
CA VAL A 523 1.75 -11.40 -16.04
C VAL A 523 1.95 -10.07 -15.33
N LEU A 524 2.51 -10.12 -14.13
CA LEU A 524 2.80 -8.99 -13.26
C LEU A 524 4.23 -9.11 -12.75
N ALA A 525 4.99 -8.02 -12.77
CA ALA A 525 6.34 -8.00 -12.22
C ALA A 525 6.68 -6.63 -11.65
N ARG A 526 7.61 -6.58 -10.69
CA ARG A 526 8.17 -5.33 -10.19
C ARG A 526 8.76 -4.53 -11.34
N ARG A 527 8.45 -3.24 -11.43
CA ARG A 527 9.00 -2.33 -12.45
C ARG A 527 10.53 -2.41 -12.48
N ALA A 528 11.16 -2.43 -11.31
CA ALA A 528 12.62 -2.51 -11.18
C ALA A 528 13.21 -3.78 -11.81
N LEU A 529 12.49 -4.91 -11.75
CA LEU A 529 12.92 -6.17 -12.35
C LEU A 529 12.81 -6.12 -13.88
N VAL A 530 11.67 -5.65 -14.40
CA VAL A 530 11.42 -5.53 -15.85
C VAL A 530 12.37 -4.53 -16.51
N ARG A 531 12.68 -3.43 -15.83
CA ARG A 531 13.61 -2.40 -16.31
C ARG A 531 15.03 -2.91 -16.57
N ARG A 532 15.42 -4.06 -16.02
CA ARG A 532 16.75 -4.66 -16.27
C ARG A 532 16.87 -5.27 -17.66
N GLY A 533 15.75 -5.51 -18.37
CA GLY A 533 15.75 -6.10 -19.70
C GLY A 533 16.26 -7.54 -19.75
N LEU A 534 16.18 -8.26 -18.64
CA LEU A 534 16.56 -9.66 -18.54
C LEU A 534 15.39 -10.56 -18.95
N HIS A 535 15.69 -11.70 -19.58
CA HIS A 535 14.68 -12.70 -19.91
C HIS A 535 14.01 -13.25 -18.63
N PRO A 536 12.68 -13.48 -18.60
CA PRO A 536 11.99 -13.96 -17.40
C PRO A 536 12.57 -15.26 -16.82
N GLY A 537 12.98 -16.19 -17.68
CA GLY A 537 13.61 -17.46 -17.26
C GLY A 537 14.93 -17.34 -16.50
N VAL A 538 15.55 -16.15 -16.44
CA VAL A 538 16.74 -15.91 -15.61
C VAL A 538 16.48 -15.08 -14.36
N TRP A 539 15.25 -14.59 -14.13
CA TRP A 539 14.96 -13.72 -12.99
C TRP A 539 15.22 -14.40 -11.65
N SER A 540 14.86 -15.68 -11.50
CA SER A 540 15.13 -16.48 -10.28
C SER A 540 16.63 -16.58 -9.97
N ARG A 541 17.45 -16.79 -11.01
CA ARG A 541 18.93 -16.81 -10.90
C ARG A 541 19.52 -15.46 -10.47
N HIS A 542 18.76 -14.38 -10.64
CA HIS A 542 19.11 -13.04 -10.18
C HIS A 542 18.43 -12.66 -8.85
N GLY A 543 17.90 -13.64 -8.11
CA GLY A 543 17.35 -13.47 -6.77
C GLY A 543 15.89 -13.03 -6.72
N ALA A 544 15.18 -12.98 -7.86
CA ALA A 544 13.76 -12.65 -7.87
C ALA A 544 12.90 -13.83 -7.42
N ARG A 545 11.91 -13.57 -6.56
CA ARG A 545 10.93 -14.59 -6.13
C ARG A 545 9.78 -14.64 -7.15
N LEU A 546 9.56 -15.79 -7.78
CA LEU A 546 8.54 -15.94 -8.82
C LEU A 546 7.42 -16.84 -8.34
N LEU A 547 6.18 -16.37 -8.48
CA LEU A 547 4.98 -17.10 -8.10
C LEU A 547 4.19 -17.51 -9.34
N ALA A 548 3.93 -18.81 -9.46
CA ALA A 548 2.96 -19.36 -10.39
C ALA A 548 1.55 -19.30 -9.79
N LEU A 549 0.61 -18.79 -10.57
CA LEU A 549 -0.81 -18.93 -10.31
C LEU A 549 -1.38 -20.01 -11.23
N GLY A 550 -2.26 -20.84 -10.67
CA GLY A 550 -3.14 -21.70 -11.45
C GLY A 550 -3.94 -20.85 -12.45
N ASP A 551 -4.42 -21.47 -13.52
CA ASP A 551 -4.88 -20.78 -14.72
C ASP A 551 -5.80 -19.58 -14.38
N LEU A 552 -5.31 -18.36 -14.63
CA LEU A 552 -5.94 -17.08 -14.27
C LEU A 552 -7.21 -16.79 -15.05
N ARG A 553 -7.56 -17.67 -15.99
CA ARG A 553 -8.75 -17.50 -16.83
C ARG A 553 -9.96 -18.02 -16.06
N PRO A 554 -11.11 -17.33 -16.16
CA PRO A 554 -12.35 -17.96 -15.73
C PRO A 554 -12.50 -19.24 -16.55
N THR A 555 -12.48 -20.38 -15.87
CA THR A 555 -13.10 -21.60 -16.38
C THR A 555 -14.58 -21.25 -16.55
N GLY A 556 -14.95 -20.75 -17.73
CA GLY A 556 -16.33 -20.86 -18.15
C GLY A 556 -16.65 -22.34 -18.17
N HIS A 557 -17.67 -22.74 -17.40
CA HIS A 557 -18.20 -24.10 -17.17
C HIS A 557 -17.75 -24.74 -15.84
N ASP A 558 -18.45 -24.36 -14.77
CA ASP A 558 -18.97 -25.37 -13.85
C ASP A 558 -19.87 -26.32 -14.68
N THR A 559 -19.29 -27.38 -15.23
CA THR A 559 -20.04 -28.60 -15.52
C THR A 559 -19.48 -29.67 -14.60
N ALA A 560 -20.34 -30.17 -13.73
CA ALA A 560 -20.10 -31.27 -12.83
C ALA A 560 -19.38 -32.45 -13.53
N PRO A 561 -18.57 -33.24 -12.79
CA PRO A 561 -18.07 -34.50 -13.31
C PRO A 561 -19.26 -35.45 -13.45
N ASP A 562 -19.71 -35.65 -14.70
CA ASP A 562 -20.70 -36.66 -15.03
C ASP A 562 -20.00 -38.03 -14.95
N HIS A 563 -20.01 -38.62 -13.76
CA HIS A 563 -19.71 -40.03 -13.58
C HIS A 563 -20.90 -40.85 -14.10
N ALA A 564 -20.84 -41.30 -15.34
CA ALA A 564 -21.69 -42.37 -15.84
C ALA A 564 -20.90 -43.28 -16.78
N HIS A 565 -20.23 -44.28 -16.21
CA HIS A 565 -19.99 -45.55 -16.89
C HIS A 565 -21.21 -46.45 -16.67
N VAL A 566 -21.94 -46.77 -17.74
CA VAL A 566 -22.60 -48.08 -17.89
C VAL A 566 -22.28 -48.57 -19.30
N GLY A 567 -21.44 -49.59 -19.34
CA GLY A 567 -21.10 -50.45 -20.46
C GLY A 567 -20.52 -51.72 -19.88
#